data_AF-A0A382N214-F1
#
_entry.id   AF-A0A382N214-F1
#
_cell.length_a   1.000
_cell.length_b   1.000
_cell.length_c   1.000
_cell.angle_alpha   90.00
_cell.angle_beta   90.00
_cell.angle_gamma   90.00
#
_symmetry.space_group_name_H-M   'P 1'
#
loop_
_entity.id
_entity.type
_entity.pdbx_description
1 polymer ?
#
loop_
_entity_poly.entity_id
_entity_poly.type
_entity_poly.pdbx_seq_one_letter_code
_entity_poly.pdbx_strand_id
1 'polypeptide(L)'
;MTSLDRATLHPGYWPSPWPVECGGNRRQKTATGRLGASSGTATVTTVHNGRWNVMAIERNPGQWYVGGTMAAFTGPPPFGWVQRIDPDTLQPLATSPELPCGEHVWCGAILAHADGSIMSVNGSYLHRLDPDDLSVLAERCLPVDRSHNGLLALADGTLITKDLRLEGQGGTTITRLSPDDLELVDEPLVLPEGSMGRIAGDLIAGEADTAI
;
A
#
# COMPACT_ATOMS: atom_id res chain seq x y z
N MET A 1 23.73 8.96 11.07
CA MET A 1 22.74 9.82 10.37
C MET A 1 21.76 8.85 9.71
N THR A 2 20.45 8.99 9.95
CA THR A 2 19.45 8.08 9.37
C THR A 2 19.38 8.26 7.87
N SER A 3 19.45 7.17 7.11
CA SER A 3 19.30 7.20 5.65
C SER A 3 17.94 7.77 5.25
N LEU A 4 17.91 8.55 4.17
CA LEU A 4 16.67 9.14 3.66
C LEU A 4 16.05 8.22 2.59
N ASP A 5 14.74 7.97 2.67
CA ASP A 5 14.03 7.14 1.68
C ASP A 5 14.18 7.69 0.25
N ARG A 6 14.21 9.03 0.11
CA ARG A 6 14.45 9.71 -1.17
C ARG A 6 15.88 9.60 -1.73
N ALA A 7 16.84 9.12 -0.94
CA ALA A 7 18.25 9.07 -1.32
C ALA A 7 18.67 7.67 -1.80
N THR A 8 17.91 6.63 -1.49
CA THR A 8 18.24 5.24 -1.84
C THR A 8 16.97 4.49 -2.15
N LEU A 9 16.90 3.90 -3.35
CA LEU A 9 15.80 3.04 -3.72
C LEU A 9 15.82 1.76 -2.87
N HIS A 10 14.67 1.39 -2.34
CA HIS A 10 14.51 0.16 -1.59
C HIS A 10 14.16 -0.98 -2.56
N PRO A 11 14.90 -2.11 -2.55
CA PRO A 11 14.85 -3.11 -3.62
C PRO A 11 13.51 -3.85 -3.73
N GLY A 12 12.69 -3.87 -2.68
CA GLY A 12 11.33 -4.43 -2.72
C GLY A 12 10.30 -3.60 -3.49
N TYR A 13 10.64 -2.39 -3.90
CA TYR A 13 9.72 -1.51 -4.64
C TYR A 13 10.16 -1.32 -6.08
N TRP A 14 9.19 -1.00 -6.95
CA TRP A 14 9.50 -0.47 -8.27
C TRP A 14 10.39 0.79 -8.15
N PRO A 15 11.36 1.02 -9.05
CA PRO A 15 12.25 2.18 -9.01
C PRO A 15 11.52 3.48 -9.35
N SER A 16 10.68 3.94 -8.41
CA SER A 16 9.82 5.11 -8.48
C SER A 16 10.20 6.13 -7.39
N PRO A 17 9.96 7.44 -7.61
CA PRO A 17 10.09 8.44 -6.56
C PRO A 17 9.00 8.32 -5.46
N TRP A 18 7.87 7.64 -5.72
CA TRP A 18 6.77 7.48 -4.77
C TRP A 18 6.04 6.11 -4.90
N PRO A 19 6.73 4.97 -4.70
CA PRO A 19 6.17 3.64 -4.97
C PRO A 19 5.14 3.18 -3.94
N VAL A 20 5.04 3.85 -2.79
CA VAL A 20 4.15 3.50 -1.67
C VAL A 20 3.71 4.79 -0.97
N GLU A 21 2.57 4.76 -0.28
CA GLU A 21 1.90 5.89 0.39
C GLU A 21 2.81 6.96 1.02
N CYS A 22 3.91 6.54 1.66
CA CYS A 22 4.81 7.41 2.39
C CYS A 22 6.21 7.56 1.76
N GLY A 23 6.36 7.17 0.50
CA GLY A 23 7.63 7.23 -0.25
C GLY A 23 8.64 6.13 0.08
N GLY A 24 8.40 5.32 1.11
CA GLY A 24 9.28 4.20 1.50
C GLY A 24 8.93 3.60 2.87
N ASN A 25 9.68 2.57 3.27
CA ASN A 25 9.43 1.80 4.50
C ASN A 25 9.59 2.64 5.78
N ARG A 26 10.49 3.64 5.79
CA ARG A 26 10.67 4.50 6.96
C ARG A 26 9.57 5.57 7.08
N ARG A 27 8.69 5.65 6.07
CA ARG A 27 7.55 6.57 6.00
C ARG A 27 7.93 8.04 6.19
N GLN A 28 9.08 8.45 5.64
CA GLN A 28 9.55 9.82 5.81
C GLN A 28 8.70 10.85 5.05
N LYS A 29 7.89 10.42 4.07
CA LYS A 29 7.03 11.28 3.25
C LYS A 29 7.82 12.40 2.55
N THR A 30 8.97 12.05 2.01
CA THR A 30 9.83 13.00 1.30
C THR A 30 10.11 12.52 -0.11
N ALA A 31 10.09 13.44 -1.07
CA ALA A 31 10.56 13.22 -2.43
C ALA A 31 11.73 14.17 -2.75
N THR A 32 12.46 13.87 -3.82
CA THR A 32 13.41 14.82 -4.43
C THR A 32 12.66 15.90 -5.21
N GLY A 33 13.19 17.12 -5.24
CA GLY A 33 12.63 18.22 -6.02
C GLY A 33 12.35 19.49 -5.20
N ARG A 34 11.60 20.42 -5.79
CA ARG A 34 11.19 21.69 -5.14
C ARG A 34 9.81 22.11 -5.64
N LEU A 35 8.99 22.67 -4.75
CA LEU A 35 7.65 23.18 -5.10
C LEU A 35 7.70 24.54 -5.83
N GLY A 36 8.76 25.33 -5.61
CA GLY A 36 8.88 26.67 -6.23
C GLY A 36 7.82 27.67 -5.80
N ALA A 37 7.23 27.49 -4.62
CA ALA A 37 6.03 28.21 -4.15
C ALA A 37 6.18 29.75 -4.08
N SER A 38 7.40 30.28 -3.98
CA SER A 38 7.64 31.73 -3.92
C SER A 38 7.43 32.46 -5.26
N SER A 39 7.55 31.74 -6.38
CA SER A 39 7.46 32.32 -7.74
C SER A 39 6.48 31.58 -8.65
N GLY A 40 5.97 30.43 -8.22
CA GLY A 40 5.01 29.64 -8.98
C GLY A 40 3.57 30.10 -8.77
N THR A 41 2.76 29.96 -9.82
CA THR A 41 1.29 30.07 -9.71
C THR A 41 0.72 28.66 -9.60
N ALA A 42 -0.03 28.38 -8.54
CA ALA A 42 -0.68 27.09 -8.39
C ALA A 42 -1.94 27.01 -9.25
N THR A 43 -2.11 25.88 -9.95
CA THR A 43 -3.36 25.46 -10.57
C THR A 43 -3.90 24.24 -9.84
N VAL A 44 -5.23 24.08 -9.82
CA VAL A 44 -5.88 23.00 -9.09
C VAL A 44 -6.89 22.31 -10.00
N THR A 45 -6.76 20.99 -10.12
CA THR A 45 -7.78 20.10 -10.69
C THR A 45 -8.43 19.34 -9.54
N THR A 46 -9.77 19.26 -9.54
CA THR A 46 -10.53 18.51 -8.53
C THR A 46 -11.54 17.57 -9.20
N VAL A 47 -11.65 16.34 -8.68
CA VAL A 47 -12.67 15.38 -9.09
C VAL A 47 -13.39 14.86 -7.84
N HIS A 48 -14.72 14.72 -7.94
CA HIS A 48 -15.55 14.05 -6.94
C HIS A 48 -16.09 12.75 -7.55
N ASN A 49 -15.76 11.61 -6.97
CA ASN A 49 -16.15 10.29 -7.45
C ASN A 49 -17.06 9.53 -6.46
N GLY A 50 -17.44 10.16 -5.34
CA GLY A 50 -18.27 9.54 -4.30
C GLY A 50 -17.58 8.40 -3.53
N ARG A 51 -16.26 8.25 -3.65
CA ARG A 51 -15.47 7.20 -2.99
C ARG A 51 -14.58 7.79 -1.90
N TRP A 52 -14.17 6.95 -0.94
CA TRP A 52 -13.11 7.31 -0.01
C TRP A 52 -11.75 7.11 -0.69
N ASN A 53 -11.24 8.19 -1.28
CA ASN A 53 -9.89 8.25 -1.88
C ASN A 53 -8.85 8.37 -0.75
N VAL A 54 -7.87 7.46 -0.69
CA VAL A 54 -7.01 7.33 0.50
C VAL A 54 -5.58 7.75 0.19
N MET A 55 -5.00 7.22 -0.88
CA MET A 55 -3.60 7.47 -1.20
C MET A 55 -3.33 7.34 -2.69
N ALA A 56 -2.26 8.01 -3.13
CA ALA A 56 -1.72 7.91 -4.46
C ALA A 56 -0.29 7.37 -4.45
N ILE A 57 0.06 6.60 -5.47
CA ILE A 57 1.42 6.14 -5.74
C ILE A 57 1.77 6.40 -7.20
N GLU A 58 3.06 6.53 -7.47
CA GLU A 58 3.60 6.57 -8.82
C GLU A 58 4.38 5.28 -9.07
N ARG A 59 4.21 4.69 -10.27
CA ARG A 59 5.04 3.57 -10.72
C ARG A 59 6.12 4.05 -11.68
N ASN A 60 5.74 4.42 -12.90
CA ASN A 60 6.61 5.10 -13.85
C ASN A 60 6.25 6.59 -13.93
N PRO A 61 7.13 7.45 -14.49
CA PRO A 61 6.79 8.84 -14.73
C PRO A 61 5.44 8.99 -15.44
N GLY A 62 4.49 9.67 -14.78
CA GLY A 62 3.14 9.89 -15.31
C GLY A 62 2.17 8.70 -15.19
N GLN A 63 2.61 7.55 -14.65
CA GLN A 63 1.75 6.42 -14.29
C GLN A 63 1.37 6.49 -12.82
N TRP A 64 0.24 7.16 -12.55
CA TRP A 64 -0.29 7.38 -11.22
C TRP A 64 -1.44 6.46 -10.90
N TYR A 65 -1.48 5.97 -9.66
CA TYR A 65 -2.54 5.13 -9.14
C TYR A 65 -3.11 5.75 -7.88
N VAL A 66 -4.43 5.68 -7.74
CA VAL A 66 -5.15 6.04 -6.51
C VAL A 66 -5.85 4.80 -6.00
N GLY A 67 -5.68 4.53 -4.70
CA GLY A 67 -6.34 3.43 -4.01
C GLY A 67 -7.27 3.96 -2.93
N GLY A 68 -8.30 3.18 -2.63
CA GLY A 68 -9.24 3.52 -1.57
C GLY A 68 -10.21 2.41 -1.20
N THR A 69 -11.21 2.82 -0.43
CA THR A 69 -12.32 1.97 0.01
C THR A 69 -13.63 2.64 -0.35
N MET A 70 -14.63 1.85 -0.71
CA MET A 70 -16.02 2.28 -0.68
C MET A 70 -16.56 1.94 0.70
N ALA A 71 -16.59 2.91 1.62
CA ALA A 71 -17.07 2.65 2.96
C ALA A 71 -18.59 2.47 2.95
N ALA A 72 -19.05 1.44 3.66
CA ALA A 72 -20.47 1.21 3.89
C ALA A 72 -20.71 1.11 5.40
N PHE A 73 -21.21 2.20 6.00
CA PHE A 73 -21.81 2.13 7.33
C PHE A 73 -23.28 1.72 7.26
N THR A 74 -23.91 1.95 6.09
CA THR A 74 -25.22 1.49 5.65
C THR A 74 -25.18 1.31 4.12
N GLY A 75 -25.96 0.38 3.56
CA GLY A 75 -26.04 0.16 2.11
C GLY A 75 -25.30 -1.10 1.61
N PRO A 76 -24.89 -1.14 0.32
CA PRO A 76 -24.16 -2.27 -0.26
C PRO A 76 -22.85 -2.59 0.49
N PRO A 77 -22.34 -3.83 0.42
CA PRO A 77 -21.11 -4.22 1.11
C PRO A 77 -19.92 -3.32 0.73
N PRO A 78 -18.97 -3.05 1.67
CA PRO A 78 -17.78 -2.28 1.35
C PRO A 78 -16.84 -3.08 0.44
N PHE A 79 -16.06 -2.35 -0.36
CA PHE A 79 -15.03 -2.93 -1.22
C PHE A 79 -13.83 -2.01 -1.36
N GLY A 80 -12.66 -2.60 -1.59
CA GLY A 80 -11.46 -1.88 -2.00
C GLY A 80 -11.49 -1.57 -3.49
N TRP A 81 -10.73 -0.57 -3.92
CA TRP A 81 -10.61 -0.24 -5.33
C TRP A 81 -9.27 0.42 -5.62
N VAL A 82 -8.80 0.25 -6.86
CA VAL A 82 -7.62 0.95 -7.39
C VAL A 82 -7.98 1.52 -8.76
N GLN A 83 -7.50 2.74 -9.03
CA GLN A 83 -7.60 3.36 -10.35
C GLN A 83 -6.23 3.84 -10.81
N ARG A 84 -5.89 3.57 -12.06
CA ARG A 84 -4.82 4.28 -12.76
C ARG A 84 -5.44 5.56 -13.29
N ILE A 85 -4.82 6.71 -13.04
CA ILE A 85 -5.39 8.01 -13.37
C ILE A 85 -4.47 8.82 -14.27
N ASP A 86 -5.07 9.68 -15.07
CA ASP A 86 -4.36 10.77 -15.72
C ASP A 86 -3.99 11.84 -14.67
N PRO A 87 -2.72 12.23 -14.52
CA PRO A 87 -2.29 13.09 -13.41
C PRO A 87 -2.77 14.55 -13.53
N ASP A 88 -3.13 15.01 -14.73
CA ASP A 88 -3.53 16.40 -14.96
C ASP A 88 -5.06 16.58 -14.82
N THR A 89 -5.82 15.61 -15.31
CA THR A 89 -7.29 15.62 -15.33
C THR A 89 -7.92 14.82 -14.19
N LEU A 90 -7.14 13.95 -13.53
CA LEU A 90 -7.57 12.99 -12.51
C LEU A 90 -8.62 11.98 -12.99
N GLN A 91 -8.83 11.88 -14.31
CA GLN A 91 -9.78 10.91 -14.88
C GLN A 91 -9.19 9.50 -14.84
N PRO A 92 -10.01 8.46 -14.55
CA PRO A 92 -9.55 7.09 -14.59
C PRO A 92 -9.16 6.67 -16.02
N LEU A 93 -7.97 6.11 -16.15
CA LEU A 93 -7.46 5.44 -17.35
C LEU A 93 -7.73 3.93 -17.29
N ALA A 94 -7.70 3.35 -16.09
CA ALA A 94 -8.10 1.97 -15.79
C ALA A 94 -8.70 1.92 -14.38
N THR A 95 -9.55 0.94 -14.11
CA THR A 95 -10.19 0.73 -12.79
C THR A 95 -10.24 -0.76 -12.50
N SER A 96 -9.79 -1.16 -11.31
CA SER A 96 -9.92 -2.54 -10.84
C SER A 96 -11.39 -2.95 -10.75
N PRO A 97 -11.71 -4.26 -10.73
CA PRO A 97 -13.00 -4.69 -10.18
C PRO A 97 -13.17 -4.21 -8.73
N GLU A 98 -14.39 -4.34 -8.20
CA GLU A 98 -14.62 -4.19 -6.76
C GLU A 98 -13.83 -5.27 -6.02
N LEU A 99 -12.87 -4.86 -5.20
CA LEU A 99 -11.96 -5.76 -4.51
C LEU A 99 -12.58 -6.17 -3.17
N PRO A 100 -12.77 -7.46 -2.88
CA PRO A 100 -13.26 -7.92 -1.59
C PRO A 100 -12.45 -7.34 -0.42
N CYS A 101 -13.11 -7.08 0.71
CA CYS A 101 -12.43 -6.56 1.90
C CYS A 101 -12.93 -7.20 3.21
N GLY A 102 -13.71 -8.29 3.14
CA GLY A 102 -14.25 -8.98 4.33
C GLY A 102 -15.18 -8.11 5.18
N GLU A 103 -15.99 -7.26 4.55
CA GLU A 103 -16.91 -6.32 5.20
C GLU A 103 -16.25 -5.23 6.07
N HIS A 104 -14.92 -5.11 6.01
CA HIS A 104 -14.16 -4.13 6.77
C HIS A 104 -14.15 -2.77 6.08
N VAL A 105 -14.56 -1.72 6.80
CA VAL A 105 -14.69 -0.35 6.23
C VAL A 105 -13.41 0.47 6.27
N TRP A 106 -12.38 0.03 6.99
CA TRP A 106 -11.17 0.82 7.16
C TRP A 106 -10.29 0.78 5.91
N CYS A 107 -9.74 1.93 5.54
CA CYS A 107 -8.88 2.03 4.37
C CYS A 107 -7.57 1.24 4.54
N GLY A 108 -7.16 0.59 3.45
CA GLY A 108 -5.92 -0.16 3.42
C GLY A 108 -4.75 0.62 2.85
N ALA A 109 -3.90 -0.05 2.07
CA ALA A 109 -2.71 0.52 1.46
C ALA A 109 -2.43 -0.06 0.08
N ILE A 110 -1.82 0.75 -0.79
CA ILE A 110 -1.32 0.30 -2.10
C ILE A 110 0.18 0.57 -2.24
N LEU A 111 0.85 -0.25 -3.05
CA LEU A 111 2.25 -0.06 -3.45
C LEU A 111 2.51 -0.60 -4.86
N ALA A 112 3.57 -0.10 -5.50
CA ALA A 112 4.15 -0.66 -6.70
C ALA A 112 5.32 -1.56 -6.30
N HIS A 113 5.14 -2.87 -6.46
CA HIS A 113 6.13 -3.88 -6.07
C HIS A 113 7.31 -3.91 -7.05
N ALA A 114 8.45 -4.50 -6.65
CA ALA A 114 9.66 -4.59 -7.46
C ALA A 114 9.46 -5.25 -8.83
N ASP A 115 8.55 -6.22 -8.93
CA ASP A 115 8.17 -6.87 -10.20
C ASP A 115 7.29 -5.99 -11.10
N GLY A 116 6.85 -4.83 -10.59
CA GLY A 116 6.02 -3.87 -11.29
C GLY A 116 4.53 -4.05 -11.12
N SER A 117 4.06 -5.10 -10.46
CA SER A 117 2.63 -5.25 -10.15
C SER A 117 2.18 -4.23 -9.10
N ILE A 118 0.88 -3.94 -9.07
CA ILE A 118 0.28 -3.08 -8.06
C ILE A 118 -0.32 -3.96 -6.97
N MET A 119 0.17 -3.81 -5.74
CA MET A 119 -0.37 -4.52 -4.59
C MET A 119 -1.37 -3.64 -3.87
N SER A 120 -2.50 -4.21 -3.45
CA SER A 120 -3.56 -3.52 -2.72
C SER A 120 -4.05 -4.36 -1.56
N VAL A 121 -3.74 -3.94 -0.34
CA VAL A 121 -4.38 -4.47 0.86
C VAL A 121 -5.61 -3.64 1.15
N ASN A 122 -6.75 -4.27 1.42
CA ASN A 122 -7.91 -3.60 1.99
C ASN A 122 -8.74 -4.58 2.83
N GLY A 123 -9.15 -4.13 4.02
CA GLY A 123 -9.86 -5.01 4.95
C GLY A 123 -9.03 -6.24 5.30
N SER A 124 -9.63 -7.43 5.19
CA SER A 124 -8.96 -8.71 5.38
C SER A 124 -8.47 -9.35 4.06
N TYR A 125 -8.21 -8.55 3.02
CA TYR A 125 -7.76 -9.06 1.72
C TYR A 125 -6.52 -8.33 1.19
N LEU A 126 -5.70 -9.06 0.45
CA LEU A 126 -4.58 -8.55 -0.35
C LEU A 126 -4.76 -8.98 -1.80
N HIS A 127 -4.55 -8.05 -2.72
CA HIS A 127 -4.66 -8.29 -4.16
C HIS A 127 -3.37 -7.87 -4.85
N ARG A 128 -2.96 -8.65 -5.84
CA ARG A 128 -1.95 -8.30 -6.83
C ARG A 128 -2.67 -7.99 -8.13
N LEU A 129 -2.41 -6.81 -8.68
CA LEU A 129 -3.09 -6.29 -9.86
C LEU A 129 -2.10 -6.09 -11.00
N ASP A 130 -2.57 -6.33 -12.22
CA ASP A 130 -1.86 -5.95 -13.43
C ASP A 130 -1.69 -4.43 -13.47
N PRO A 131 -0.48 -3.91 -13.72
CA PRO A 131 -0.25 -2.46 -13.65
C PRO A 131 -0.92 -1.67 -14.77
N ASP A 132 -1.26 -2.30 -15.90
CA ASP A 132 -1.81 -1.60 -17.05
C ASP A 132 -3.33 -1.55 -17.02
N ASP A 133 -4.00 -2.68 -16.81
CA ASP A 133 -5.47 -2.78 -16.83
C ASP A 133 -6.13 -2.96 -15.45
N LEU A 134 -5.35 -3.20 -14.40
CA LEU A 134 -5.80 -3.45 -13.03
C LEU A 134 -6.67 -4.70 -12.86
N SER A 135 -6.56 -5.66 -13.77
CA SER A 135 -7.08 -7.01 -13.58
C SER A 135 -6.40 -7.70 -12.39
N VAL A 136 -7.15 -8.57 -11.70
CA VAL A 136 -6.64 -9.30 -10.53
C VAL A 136 -5.77 -10.45 -11.00
N LEU A 137 -4.48 -10.40 -10.67
CA LEU A 137 -3.51 -11.46 -10.96
C LEU A 137 -3.45 -12.50 -9.83
N ALA A 138 -3.62 -12.05 -8.58
CA ALA A 138 -3.73 -12.91 -7.41
C ALA A 138 -4.58 -12.22 -6.33
N GLU A 139 -5.28 -13.02 -5.53
CA GLU A 139 -6.12 -12.57 -4.41
C GLU A 139 -5.90 -13.49 -3.21
N ARG A 140 -5.81 -12.89 -2.03
CA ARG A 140 -5.69 -13.62 -0.76
C ARG A 140 -6.63 -13.02 0.28
N CYS A 141 -7.51 -13.86 0.83
CA CYS A 141 -8.10 -13.61 2.14
C CYS A 141 -7.01 -13.83 3.21
N LEU A 142 -6.71 -12.80 3.98
CA LEU A 142 -5.70 -12.79 5.02
C LEU A 142 -6.13 -13.67 6.21
N PRO A 143 -5.18 -14.27 6.94
CA PRO A 143 -5.49 -15.22 8.03
C PRO A 143 -6.21 -14.58 9.22
N VAL A 144 -6.19 -13.25 9.31
CA VAL A 144 -6.87 -12.49 10.36
C VAL A 144 -8.02 -11.71 9.74
N ASP A 145 -9.25 -12.04 10.14
CA ASP A 145 -10.45 -11.34 9.68
C ASP A 145 -10.61 -9.98 10.38
N ARG A 146 -9.76 -9.02 9.96
CA ARG A 146 -9.71 -7.64 10.45
C ARG A 146 -9.29 -6.71 9.34
N SER A 147 -9.53 -5.42 9.55
CA SER A 147 -8.95 -4.35 8.74
C SER A 147 -7.42 -4.37 8.80
N HIS A 148 -6.76 -4.37 7.64
CA HIS A 148 -5.32 -4.16 7.51
C HIS A 148 -5.06 -2.78 6.88
N ASN A 149 -4.25 -1.96 7.55
CA ASN A 149 -4.02 -0.57 7.16
C ASN A 149 -2.56 -0.26 6.79
N GLY A 150 -1.71 -1.27 6.70
CA GLY A 150 -0.31 -1.13 6.31
C GLY A 150 0.11 -2.26 5.39
N LEU A 151 0.86 -1.91 4.35
CA LEU A 151 1.52 -2.86 3.45
C LEU A 151 2.90 -2.29 3.14
N LEU A 152 3.94 -3.10 3.32
CA LEU A 152 5.30 -2.78 2.91
C LEU A 152 5.85 -3.93 2.07
N ALA A 153 6.74 -3.62 1.13
CA ALA A 153 7.61 -4.60 0.51
C ALA A 153 8.95 -4.64 1.24
N LEU A 154 9.46 -5.84 1.53
CA LEU A 154 10.76 -6.09 2.13
C LEU A 154 11.86 -6.19 1.06
N ALA A 155 13.12 -6.21 1.48
CA ALA A 155 14.25 -6.14 0.57
C ALA A 155 14.34 -7.33 -0.40
N ASP A 156 13.81 -8.47 0.01
CA ASP A 156 13.72 -9.71 -0.76
C ASP A 156 12.45 -9.79 -1.64
N GLY A 157 11.64 -8.73 -1.68
CA GLY A 157 10.38 -8.68 -2.43
C GLY A 157 9.18 -9.25 -1.67
N THR A 158 9.36 -9.90 -0.51
CA THR A 158 8.20 -10.37 0.26
C THR A 158 7.38 -9.19 0.80
N LEU A 159 6.07 -9.41 0.93
CA LEU A 159 5.14 -8.41 1.42
C LEU A 159 4.91 -8.60 2.90
N ILE A 160 4.79 -7.51 3.65
CA ILE A 160 4.41 -7.53 5.06
C ILE A 160 3.20 -6.63 5.29
N THR A 161 2.18 -7.18 5.95
CA THR A 161 0.98 -6.45 6.34
C THR A 161 0.67 -6.68 7.81
N LYS A 162 -0.18 -5.81 8.37
CA LYS A 162 -0.53 -5.79 9.78
C LYS A 162 -2.00 -5.46 9.95
N ASP A 163 -2.73 -6.23 10.77
CA ASP A 163 -4.10 -5.88 11.13
C ASP A 163 -4.15 -4.70 12.11
N LEU A 164 -5.31 -4.06 12.16
CA LEU A 164 -5.62 -2.97 13.06
C LEU A 164 -6.25 -3.54 14.33
N ARG A 165 -5.75 -3.10 15.49
CA ARG A 165 -6.37 -3.37 16.79
C ARG A 165 -6.58 -2.07 17.56
N LEU A 166 -7.79 -1.90 18.06
CA LEU A 166 -8.10 -0.92 19.09
C LEU A 166 -7.60 -1.40 20.45
N GLU A 167 -7.51 -0.47 21.40
CA GLU A 167 -7.19 -0.79 22.80
C GLU A 167 -8.13 -1.88 23.33
N GLY A 168 -7.57 -2.88 24.02
CA GLY A 168 -8.31 -4.01 24.57
C GLY A 168 -8.67 -5.13 23.59
N GLN A 169 -8.32 -5.04 22.30
CA GLN A 169 -8.63 -6.07 21.29
C GLN A 169 -7.55 -7.16 21.13
N GLY A 170 -6.56 -7.18 22.03
CA GLY A 170 -5.42 -8.09 21.98
C GLY A 170 -4.31 -7.65 21.03
N GLY A 171 -3.31 -8.52 20.88
CA GLY A 171 -2.15 -8.32 20.02
C GLY A 171 -2.51 -8.17 18.54
N THR A 172 -1.80 -7.28 17.86
CA THR A 172 -1.86 -7.20 16.40
C THR A 172 -0.98 -8.28 15.77
N THR A 173 -1.37 -8.79 14.61
CA THR A 173 -0.70 -9.83 13.84
C THR A 173 0.04 -9.22 12.65
N ILE A 174 1.27 -9.66 12.46
CA ILE A 174 2.11 -9.38 11.30
C ILE A 174 2.04 -10.60 10.38
N THR A 175 1.66 -10.37 9.12
CA THR A 175 1.56 -11.42 8.10
C THR A 175 2.57 -11.13 7.00
N ARG A 176 3.38 -12.13 6.64
CA ARG A 176 4.35 -12.05 5.53
C ARG A 176 3.90 -12.95 4.39
N LEU A 177 3.90 -12.42 3.17
CA LEU A 177 3.39 -13.11 1.99
C LEU A 177 4.39 -13.08 0.83
N SER A 178 4.39 -14.15 0.04
CA SER A 178 5.05 -14.23 -1.26
C SER A 178 4.43 -13.19 -2.21
N PRO A 179 5.22 -12.44 -2.99
CA PRO A 179 4.67 -11.44 -3.88
C PRO A 179 3.98 -12.03 -5.11
N ASP A 180 4.26 -13.29 -5.47
CA ASP A 180 3.79 -13.87 -6.73
C ASP A 180 2.34 -14.36 -6.65
N ASP A 181 2.05 -15.17 -5.63
CA ASP A 181 0.79 -15.89 -5.40
C ASP A 181 0.09 -15.48 -4.09
N LEU A 182 0.71 -14.58 -3.32
CA LEU A 182 0.22 -14.11 -2.03
C LEU A 182 0.02 -15.25 -1.02
N GLU A 183 0.77 -16.35 -1.15
CA GLU A 183 0.82 -17.39 -0.12
C GLU A 183 1.60 -16.90 1.11
N LEU A 184 1.27 -17.44 2.28
CA LEU A 184 2.01 -17.13 3.51
C LEU A 184 3.43 -17.67 3.41
N VAL A 185 4.41 -16.83 3.75
CA VAL A 185 5.81 -17.27 3.83
C VAL A 185 6.04 -18.10 5.10
N ASP A 186 5.43 -17.68 6.20
CA ASP A 186 5.55 -18.29 7.53
C ASP A 186 4.24 -18.12 8.33
N GLU A 187 4.18 -18.75 9.51
CA GLU A 187 3.09 -18.50 10.46
C GLU A 187 3.02 -17.01 10.86
N PRO A 188 1.81 -16.40 10.86
CA PRO A 188 1.66 -15.01 11.24
C PRO A 188 2.12 -14.72 12.69
N LEU A 189 2.90 -13.67 12.88
CA LEU A 189 3.45 -13.28 14.18
C LEU A 189 2.49 -12.39 14.94
N VAL A 190 2.00 -12.84 16.10
CA VAL A 190 1.20 -12.01 17.01
C VAL A 190 2.13 -11.18 17.89
N LEU A 191 1.99 -9.86 17.84
CA LEU A 191 2.72 -8.90 18.66
C LEU A 191 2.13 -8.84 20.09
N PRO A 192 2.93 -8.41 21.09
CA PRO A 192 2.46 -8.33 22.48
C PRO A 192 1.29 -7.35 22.71
N GLU A 193 1.13 -6.35 21.84
CA GLU A 193 0.13 -5.30 21.97
C GLU A 193 -0.64 -5.05 20.66
N GLY A 194 -1.84 -4.52 20.81
CA GLY A 194 -2.66 -4.05 19.70
C GLY A 194 -2.15 -2.71 19.20
N SER A 195 -2.19 -2.49 17.88
CA SER A 195 -1.78 -1.24 17.27
C SER A 195 -2.76 -0.79 16.19
N MET A 196 -3.24 0.44 16.34
CA MET A 196 -3.92 1.17 15.25
C MET A 196 -2.96 1.72 14.21
N GLY A 197 -1.73 2.01 14.62
CA GLY A 197 -0.73 2.62 13.76
C GLY A 197 -0.34 1.73 12.58
N ARG A 198 0.18 2.37 11.54
CA ARG A 198 0.77 1.66 10.40
C ARG A 198 2.20 1.21 10.75
N ILE A 199 2.64 0.12 10.13
CA ILE A 199 4.02 -0.39 10.25
C ILE A 199 5.01 0.46 9.46
N ALA A 200 6.23 0.59 9.98
CA ALA A 200 7.39 1.13 9.30
C ALA A 200 8.55 0.13 9.41
N GLY A 201 9.52 0.24 8.50
CA GLY A 201 10.71 -0.62 8.47
C GLY A 201 11.93 0.13 7.98
N ASP A 202 13.10 -0.40 8.32
CA ASP A 202 14.40 0.13 7.90
C ASP A 202 15.24 -1.00 7.29
N LEU A 203 16.14 -0.66 6.37
CA LEU A 203 17.20 -1.55 5.92
C LEU A 203 18.36 -1.45 6.89
N ILE A 204 18.64 -2.52 7.60
CA ILE A 204 19.87 -2.63 8.36
C ILE A 204 20.93 -3.17 7.38
N ALA A 205 22.09 -2.51 7.29
CA ALA A 205 23.21 -3.04 6.53
C ALA A 205 23.58 -4.40 7.15
N GLY A 206 23.29 -5.49 6.44
CA GLY A 206 23.50 -6.82 6.97
C GLY A 206 24.98 -7.11 7.16
N GLU A 207 25.36 -7.56 8.35
CA GLU A 207 25.97 -8.89 8.37
C GLU A 207 24.90 -9.83 7.81
N ALA A 208 25.16 -10.42 6.65
CA ALA A 208 24.32 -11.49 6.14
C ALA A 208 24.33 -12.58 7.22
N ASP A 209 23.17 -12.84 7.83
CA ASP A 209 23.10 -13.81 8.91
C ASP A 209 23.35 -15.20 8.31
N THR A 210 24.58 -15.67 8.51
CA THR A 210 24.92 -17.07 8.46
C THR A 210 24.17 -17.78 9.59
N ALA A 211 23.20 -18.60 9.21
CA ALA A 211 22.44 -19.56 10.02
C ALA A 211 21.09 -19.08 10.58
N ILE A 212 20.03 -19.64 9.98
CA ILE A 212 18.98 -20.35 10.71
C ILE A 212 18.87 -21.74 10.07
#